data_AF-A0A235J9F9-F1
#
_entry.id   AF-A0A235J9F9-F1
#
_cell.length_a   1.000
_cell.length_b   1.000
_cell.length_c   1.000
_cell.angle_alpha   90.00
_cell.angle_beta   90.00
_cell.angle_gamma   90.00
#
_symmetry.space_group_name_H-M   'P 1'
#
loop_
_entity.id
_entity.type
_entity.pdbx_description
1 polymer ?
#
loop_
_entity_poly.entity_id
_entity_poly.type
_entity_poly.pdbx_seq_one_letter_code
_entity_poly.pdbx_strand_id
1 'polypeptide(L)'
;MSQSTQLPKTSQLNELSTLELAQALMERLSISPNDWHRLKSNRNSRANEQVAAAIVYLLKNQPQEAQARLEQAIGWLDRSISAPPCPTHGKS
;
A
#
# COMPACT_ATOMS: atom_id res chain seq x y z
N MET A 1 39.33 -17.46 -2.03
CA MET A 1 37.94 -17.87 -1.73
C MET A 1 37.03 -16.76 -2.25
N SER A 2 36.76 -16.76 -3.55
CA SER A 2 36.15 -15.64 -4.25
C SER A 2 34.63 -15.81 -4.35
N GLN A 3 33.94 -14.81 -3.79
CA GLN A 3 32.54 -14.41 -3.91
C GLN A 3 31.67 -15.16 -4.92
N SER A 4 30.63 -15.83 -4.43
CA SER A 4 29.42 -16.09 -5.20
C SER A 4 28.42 -14.97 -4.90
N THR A 5 28.38 -13.98 -5.78
CA THR A 5 27.43 -12.87 -5.73
C THR A 5 26.04 -13.43 -6.02
N GLN A 6 25.25 -13.66 -4.97
CA GLN A 6 23.86 -14.11 -5.10
C GLN A 6 23.02 -13.06 -5.85
N LEU A 7 22.71 -13.33 -7.11
CA LEU A 7 21.55 -12.77 -7.80
C LEU A 7 20.56 -13.90 -8.17
N PRO A 8 19.65 -14.31 -7.27
CA PRO A 8 18.55 -15.20 -7.65
C PRO A 8 17.15 -14.57 -7.49
N LYS A 9 17.02 -13.35 -6.94
CA LYS A 9 15.70 -12.83 -6.54
C LYS A 9 14.80 -12.39 -7.69
N THR A 10 15.34 -11.84 -8.77
CA THR A 10 14.53 -11.33 -9.90
C THR A 10 13.97 -12.45 -10.77
N SER A 11 14.71 -13.56 -10.96
CA SER A 11 14.23 -14.70 -11.75
C SER A 11 12.97 -15.33 -11.15
N GLN A 12 12.87 -15.39 -9.82
CA GLN A 12 11.68 -15.88 -9.11
C GLN A 12 10.47 -14.96 -9.26
N LEU A 13 10.68 -13.65 -9.46
CA LEU A 13 9.58 -12.71 -9.69
C LEU A 13 9.01 -12.82 -11.10
N ASN A 14 9.76 -13.37 -12.06
CA ASN A 14 9.28 -13.59 -13.43
C ASN A 14 8.23 -14.71 -13.51
N GLU A 15 8.14 -15.57 -12.50
CA GLU A 15 7.12 -16.63 -12.41
C GLU A 15 5.75 -16.08 -11.98
N LEU A 16 5.74 -14.93 -11.32
CA LEU A 16 4.52 -14.26 -10.87
C LEU A 16 3.99 -13.34 -11.97
N SER A 17 2.69 -13.35 -12.18
CA SER A 17 2.03 -12.35 -13.00
C SER A 17 2.16 -10.95 -12.39
N THR A 18 2.07 -9.91 -13.22
CA THR A 18 2.06 -8.53 -12.74
C THR A 18 0.95 -8.28 -11.71
N LEU A 19 -0.19 -8.96 -11.85
CA LEU A 19 -1.30 -8.87 -10.90
C LEU A 19 -0.91 -9.48 -9.54
N GLU A 20 -0.31 -10.67 -9.52
CA GLU A 20 0.14 -11.31 -8.28
C GLU A 20 1.21 -10.48 -7.56
N LEU A 21 2.15 -9.89 -8.31
CA LEU A 21 3.15 -8.97 -7.75
C LEU A 21 2.49 -7.74 -7.13
N ALA A 22 1.51 -7.14 -7.79
CA ALA A 22 0.79 -5.98 -7.27
C ALA A 22 -0.05 -6.33 -6.03
N GLN A 23 -0.69 -7.50 -6.02
CA GLN A 23 -1.45 -7.98 -4.86
C GLN A 23 -0.54 -8.27 -3.66
N ALA A 24 0.60 -8.95 -3.88
CA ALA A 24 1.58 -9.18 -2.83
C ALA A 24 2.18 -7.88 -2.27
N LEU A 25 2.42 -6.89 -3.14
CA LEU A 25 2.85 -5.56 -2.72
C LEU A 25 1.78 -4.86 -1.87
N MET A 26 0.51 -4.91 -2.31
CA MET A 26 -0.62 -4.35 -1.56
C MET A 26 -0.75 -5.00 -0.18
N GLU A 27 -0.67 -6.32 -0.09
CA GLU A 27 -0.72 -7.05 1.18
C GLU A 27 0.42 -6.63 2.12
N ARG A 28 1.64 -6.49 1.59
CA ARG A 28 2.80 -6.05 2.38
C ARG A 28 2.71 -4.61 2.88
N LEU A 29 2.03 -3.74 2.13
CA LEU A 29 1.85 -2.33 2.48
C LEU A 29 0.56 -2.06 3.28
N SER A 30 -0.35 -3.02 3.34
CA SER A 30 -1.60 -2.89 4.09
C SER A 30 -1.32 -2.73 5.57
N ILE A 31 -1.98 -1.76 6.20
CA ILE A 31 -1.80 -1.50 7.63
C ILE A 31 -2.58 -2.54 8.42
N SER A 32 -1.85 -3.47 9.04
CA SER A 32 -2.44 -4.50 9.88
C SER A 32 -3.16 -3.88 11.11
N PRO A 33 -4.14 -4.58 11.70
CA PRO A 33 -4.77 -4.12 12.95
C PRO A 33 -3.77 -3.83 14.07
N ASN A 34 -2.68 -4.61 14.14
CA ASN A 34 -1.62 -4.44 15.13
C ASN A 34 -0.80 -3.17 14.88
N ASP A 35 -0.60 -2.79 13.62
CA ASP A 35 0.13 -1.59 13.23
C ASP A 35 -0.74 -0.34 13.14
N TRP A 36 -2.07 -0.49 13.22
CA TRP A 36 -3.02 0.59 13.03
C TRP A 36 -2.71 1.80 13.90
N HIS A 37 -2.54 1.60 15.20
CA HIS A 37 -2.28 2.71 16.12
C HIS A 37 -1.00 3.49 15.78
N ARG A 38 0.02 2.78 15.26
CA ARG A 38 1.31 3.36 14.89
C ARG A 38 1.25 4.07 13.53
N LEU A 39 0.53 3.51 12.55
CA LEU A 39 0.62 3.92 11.15
C LEU A 39 -0.63 4.64 10.61
N LYS A 40 -1.75 4.67 11.35
CA LYS A 40 -3.02 5.28 10.88
C LYS A 40 -2.90 6.73 10.42
N SER A 41 -1.95 7.48 10.99
CA SER A 41 -1.68 8.89 10.65
C SER A 41 -0.36 9.08 9.90
N ASN A 42 0.37 8.00 9.62
CA ASN A 42 1.60 8.06 8.84
C ASN A 42 1.21 8.24 7.36
N ARG A 43 1.36 9.47 6.88
CA ARG A 43 0.98 9.89 5.53
C ARG A 43 1.62 9.02 4.44
N ASN A 44 2.90 8.69 4.59
CA ASN A 44 3.61 7.88 3.60
C ASN A 44 3.11 6.44 3.61
N SER A 45 2.88 5.85 4.80
CA SER A 45 2.31 4.50 4.90
C SER A 45 0.91 4.43 4.29
N ARG A 46 0.05 5.42 4.58
CA ARG A 46 -1.31 5.50 4.02
C ARG A 46 -1.30 5.73 2.51
N ALA A 47 -0.45 6.62 2.01
CA ALA A 47 -0.31 6.84 0.58
C ALA A 47 0.18 5.59 -0.16
N ASN A 48 1.20 4.92 0.37
CA ASN A 48 1.73 3.67 -0.20
C ASN A 48 0.67 2.57 -0.29
N GLU A 49 -0.12 2.38 0.77
CA GLU A 49 -1.24 1.43 0.79
C GLU A 49 -2.26 1.74 -0.31
N GLN A 50 -2.67 3.01 -0.45
CA GLN A 50 -3.63 3.41 -1.47
C GLN A 50 -3.07 3.27 -2.89
N VAL A 51 -1.81 3.64 -3.13
CA VAL A 51 -1.16 3.49 -4.45
C VAL A 51 -1.04 2.02 -4.84
N ALA A 52 -0.65 1.14 -3.92
CA ALA A 52 -0.57 -0.29 -4.20
C ALA A 52 -1.95 -0.87 -4.57
N ALA A 53 -3.01 -0.47 -3.85
CA ALA A 53 -4.38 -0.84 -4.21
C ALA A 53 -4.78 -0.30 -5.59
N ALA A 54 -4.43 0.96 -5.92
CA ALA A 54 -4.73 1.55 -7.23
C ALA A 54 -4.12 0.75 -8.38
N ILE A 55 -2.86 0.29 -8.23
CA ILE A 55 -2.20 -0.54 -9.23
C ILE A 55 -2.97 -1.85 -9.45
N VAL A 56 -3.42 -2.51 -8.38
CA VAL A 56 -4.24 -3.74 -8.49
C VAL A 56 -5.52 -3.48 -9.28
N TYR A 57 -6.20 -2.36 -9.03
CA TYR A 57 -7.42 -1.99 -9.76
C TYR A 57 -7.14 -1.68 -11.24
N LEU A 58 -6.07 -0.95 -11.56
CA LEU A 58 -5.68 -0.69 -12.96
C LEU A 58 -5.39 -1.99 -13.72
N LEU A 59 -4.65 -2.92 -13.11
CA LEU A 59 -4.35 -4.23 -13.71
C LEU A 59 -5.60 -5.10 -13.92
N LYS A 60 -6.68 -4.82 -13.18
CA LYS A 60 -8.00 -5.45 -13.34
C LYS A 60 -8.92 -4.69 -14.29
N ASN A 61 -8.43 -3.64 -14.98
CA ASN A 61 -9.22 -2.74 -15.82
C ASN A 61 -10.37 -2.05 -15.06
N GLN A 62 -10.12 -1.63 -13.82
CA GLN A 62 -11.06 -0.93 -12.93
C GLN A 62 -10.56 0.51 -12.65
N PRO A 63 -10.60 1.41 -13.64
CA PRO A 63 -9.96 2.72 -13.54
C PRO A 63 -10.68 3.67 -12.57
N GLN A 64 -12.00 3.52 -12.38
CA GLN A 64 -12.75 4.36 -11.44
C GLN A 64 -12.33 4.09 -9.99
N GLU A 65 -12.19 2.81 -9.64
CA GLU A 65 -11.70 2.37 -8.33
C GLU A 65 -10.25 2.79 -8.13
N ALA A 66 -9.41 2.66 -9.16
CA ALA A 66 -8.04 3.10 -9.12
C ALA A 66 -7.91 4.62 -8.88
N GLN A 67 -8.73 5.42 -9.58
CA GLN A 67 -8.74 6.86 -9.41
C GLN A 67 -9.09 7.26 -7.97
N ALA A 68 -10.15 6.68 -7.40
CA ALA A 68 -10.53 6.96 -6.01
C ALA A 68 -9.41 6.64 -5.01
N ARG A 69 -8.64 5.56 -5.25
CA ARG A 69 -7.45 5.23 -4.43
C ARG A 69 -6.34 6.26 -4.59
N LEU A 70 -6.06 6.69 -5.82
CA LEU A 70 -5.03 7.71 -6.09
C LEU A 70 -5.37 9.05 -5.44
N GLU A 71 -6.62 9.47 -5.50
CA GLU A 71 -7.11 10.69 -4.84
C GLU A 71 -6.91 10.61 -3.31
N GLN A 72 -7.20 9.46 -2.70
CA GLN A 72 -6.90 9.23 -1.28
C GLN A 72 -5.39 9.32 -0.99
N ALA A 73 -4.54 8.73 -1.85
CA ALA A 73 -3.10 8.80 -1.69
C ALA A 73 -2.59 10.24 -1.74
N ILE A 74 -3.07 11.03 -2.71
CA ILE A 74 -2.76 12.46 -2.83
C ILE A 74 -3.20 13.18 -1.56
N GLY A 75 -4.42 12.93 -1.09
CA GLY A 75 -4.95 13.58 0.10
C GLY A 75 -4.14 13.33 1.37
N TRP A 76 -3.51 12.16 1.49
CA TRP A 76 -2.56 11.88 2.57
C TRP A 76 -1.25 12.67 2.43
N LEU A 77 -0.73 12.81 1.21
CA LEU A 77 0.54 13.48 0.94
C LEU A 77 0.41 15.02 1.04
N ASP A 78 -0.67 15.59 0.51
CA ASP A 78 -0.94 17.03 0.54
C ASP A 78 -1.57 17.53 1.85
N ARG A 79 -1.91 16.58 2.74
CA ARG A 79 -2.49 16.80 4.07
C ARG A 79 -3.96 17.29 4.06
N SER A 80 -4.67 17.16 2.94
CA SER A 80 -6.11 17.41 2.88
C SER A 80 -6.94 16.33 3.58
N ILE A 81 -6.38 15.13 3.79
CA ILE A 81 -6.97 14.03 4.55
C ILE A 81 -6.21 13.84 5.88
N SER A 82 -6.97 13.60 6.94
CA SER A 82 -6.45 13.19 8.25
C SER A 82 -7.08 11.89 8.70
N ALA A 83 -6.36 11.13 9.54
CA ALA A 83 -6.91 9.93 10.13
C ALA A 83 -8.18 10.25 10.93
N PRO A 84 -9.25 9.45 10.81
CA PRO A 84 -10.42 9.64 11.64
C PRO A 84 -10.05 9.57 13.14
N PRO A 85 -10.71 10.35 14.00
CA PRO A 85 -10.48 10.28 15.44
C PRO A 85 -10.78 8.87 15.95
N CYS A 86 -10.08 8.43 17.01
CA CYS A 86 -10.38 7.15 17.63
C CYS A 86 -11.83 7.17 18.17
N PRO A 87 -12.64 6.14 17.93
CA PRO A 87 -14.01 6.07 18.45
C PRO A 87 -14.05 6.01 19.99
N THR A 88 -12.94 5.67 20.63
CA THR A 88 -12.79 5.62 22.10
C THR A 88 -12.35 6.93 22.74
N HIS A 89 -12.02 7.98 21.97
CA HIS A 89 -11.62 9.29 22.48
C HIS A 89 -12.76 10.33 22.35
N GLY A 90 -13.89 10.04 22.98
CA GLY A 90 -15.04 10.96 23.00
C GLY A 90 -16.06 10.72 24.11
N LYS A 91 -15.72 9.89 25.10
CA LYS A 91 -16.51 9.76 26.33
C LYS A 91 -15.71 10.36 27.47
N SER A 92 -15.95 11.63 27.74
CA SER A 92 -15.64 12.30 29.00
C SER A 92 -16.91 12.97 29.46
#